data_AF-A0A538LTC1-F1
#
_entry.id   AF-A0A538LTC1-F1
#
_cell.length_a   1.000
_cell.length_b   1.000
_cell.length_c   1.000
_cell.angle_alpha   90.00
_cell.angle_beta   90.00
_cell.angle_gamma   90.00
#
_symmetry.space_group_name_H-M   'P 1'
#
loop_
_entity.id
_entity.type
_entity.pdbx_description
1 polymer ?
#
loop_
_entity_poly.entity_id
_entity_poly.type
_entity_poly.pdbx_seq_one_letter_code
_entity_poly.pdbx_strand_id
1 'polypeptide(L)'
;MLLPRCSQEHRRFEVGHIEKRRGHYRARYRDPLGRQHGKTFSRRKDAERFIRETEVDLERGDWIDPRGAALPLAHWADEFLALARRLSPTTQETYRRDLTKYILPRFGSYRLGRLPADEIENWLNDEVASGIAASSVHRHYRVLRRVLQVAVEKQRITVNPCDRVQAPRVPSREMLFLSWEQAVELLRPTPSGIGRSCTWPSTPACVGANRCLGGSVGTPKGGSAAGIASVRLSPEESPGDRSLGQQRCFQMTPRRKFGRWPFNRTSSKPA
;
A
#
# COMPACT_ATOMS: atom_id res chain seq x y z
N MET A 1 50.46 10.03 3.52
CA MET A 1 49.62 8.83 3.73
C MET A 1 48.55 8.79 2.65
N LEU A 2 48.81 8.10 1.53
CA LEU A 2 47.78 7.82 0.53
C LEU A 2 47.01 6.57 1.00
N LEU A 3 45.71 6.70 1.21
CA LEU A 3 44.84 5.54 1.40
C LEU A 3 44.81 4.73 0.08
N PRO A 4 44.97 3.40 0.13
CA PRO A 4 44.82 2.57 -1.05
C PRO A 4 43.37 2.65 -1.53
N ARG A 5 43.17 3.09 -2.78
CA ARG A 5 41.89 2.95 -3.48
C ARG A 5 41.58 1.46 -3.50
N CYS A 6 40.58 1.05 -2.72
CA CYS A 6 39.97 -0.27 -2.80
C CYS A 6 39.35 -0.39 -4.20
N SER A 7 40.15 -0.86 -5.15
CA SER A 7 39.70 -1.31 -6.45
C SER A 7 38.77 -2.47 -6.18
N GLN A 8 37.46 -2.22 -6.25
CA GLN A 8 36.46 -3.28 -6.32
C GLN A 8 36.78 -4.07 -7.58
N GLU A 9 37.56 -5.12 -7.38
CA GLU A 9 37.80 -6.16 -8.34
C GLU A 9 36.42 -6.70 -8.70
N HIS A 10 35.93 -6.31 -9.88
CA HIS A 10 34.80 -6.94 -10.54
C HIS A 10 35.16 -8.43 -10.66
N ARG A 11 34.84 -9.21 -9.63
CA ARG A 11 34.83 -10.66 -9.70
C ARG A 11 33.88 -10.97 -10.83
N ARG A 12 34.44 -11.27 -11.99
CA ARG A 12 33.75 -11.87 -13.13
C ARG A 12 33.28 -13.24 -12.66
N PHE A 13 32.16 -13.26 -11.95
CA PHE A 13 31.48 -14.48 -11.58
C PHE A 13 31.05 -15.10 -12.91
N GLU A 14 31.70 -16.16 -13.36
CA GLU A 14 31.12 -17.04 -14.38
C GLU A 14 29.87 -17.65 -13.75
N VAL A 15 28.75 -16.91 -13.80
CA VAL A 15 27.56 -17.17 -12.99
C VAL A 15 26.82 -18.42 -13.43
N GLY A 16 27.17 -19.01 -14.58
CA GLY A 16 26.58 -20.27 -15.00
C GLY A 16 27.48 -21.20 -15.81
N HIS A 17 27.26 -22.50 -15.59
CA HIS A 17 27.93 -23.60 -16.27
C HIS A 17 26.89 -24.41 -17.08
N ILE A 18 27.28 -24.83 -18.29
CA ILE A 18 26.43 -25.66 -19.16
C ILE A 18 26.97 -27.09 -19.20
N GLU A 19 26.16 -28.04 -18.71
CA GLU A 19 26.44 -29.47 -18.81
C GLU A 19 25.66 -30.08 -19.99
N LYS A 20 26.32 -30.85 -20.85
CA LYS A 20 25.63 -31.73 -21.82
C LYS A 20 25.30 -33.06 -21.13
N ARG A 21 24.03 -33.46 -21.12
CA ARG A 21 23.57 -34.76 -20.58
C ARG A 21 22.55 -35.40 -21.51
N ARG A 22 22.81 -36.64 -21.96
CA ARG A 22 21.88 -37.46 -22.77
C ARG A 22 21.20 -36.69 -23.92
N GLY A 23 21.95 -35.88 -24.67
CA GLY A 23 21.43 -35.10 -25.79
C GLY A 23 20.80 -33.74 -25.44
N HIS A 24 20.65 -33.41 -24.16
CA HIS A 24 20.16 -32.13 -23.68
C HIS A 24 21.27 -31.27 -23.06
N TYR A 25 21.07 -29.96 -23.00
CA TYR A 25 21.98 -28.99 -22.40
C TYR A 25 21.35 -28.43 -21.13
N ARG A 26 22.01 -28.59 -19.98
CA ARG A 26 21.56 -28.10 -18.69
C ARG A 26 22.38 -26.88 -18.30
N ALA A 27 21.74 -25.71 -18.31
CA ALA A 27 22.31 -24.48 -17.76
C ALA A 27 22.10 -24.48 -16.24
N ARG A 28 23.17 -24.30 -15.47
CA ARG A 28 23.12 -24.06 -14.02
C ARG A 28 23.63 -22.68 -13.72
N TYR A 29 23.00 -21.99 -12.77
CA TYR A 29 23.46 -20.70 -12.27
C TYR A 29 23.27 -20.59 -10.76
N ARG A 30 23.92 -19.61 -10.13
CA ARG A 30 23.76 -19.33 -8.69
C ARG A 30 22.93 -18.06 -8.48
N ASP A 31 21.99 -18.11 -7.54
CA ASP A 31 21.27 -16.91 -7.11
C ASP A 31 22.15 -16.05 -6.16
N PRO A 32 21.75 -14.80 -5.84
CA PRO A 32 22.49 -13.95 -4.89
C PRO A 32 22.58 -14.54 -3.47
N LEU A 33 21.72 -15.51 -3.15
CA LEU A 33 21.71 -16.25 -1.89
C LEU A 33 22.61 -17.50 -1.92
N GLY A 34 23.31 -17.76 -3.03
CA GLY A 34 24.24 -18.88 -3.20
C GLY A 34 23.60 -20.23 -3.54
N ARG A 35 22.28 -20.31 -3.70
CA ARG A 35 21.53 -21.50 -4.12
C ARG A 35 21.71 -21.73 -5.62
N GLN A 36 21.87 -23.00 -5.99
CA GLN A 36 22.01 -23.40 -7.39
C GLN A 36 20.64 -23.65 -8.03
N HIS A 37 20.40 -22.99 -9.16
CA HIS A 37 19.25 -23.22 -10.01
C HIS A 37 19.71 -23.83 -11.34
N GLY A 38 18.86 -24.62 -11.98
CA GLY A 38 19.20 -25.19 -13.28
C GLY A 38 17.99 -25.46 -14.15
N LYS A 39 18.16 -25.21 -15.45
CA LYS A 39 17.14 -25.42 -16.49
C LYS A 39 17.74 -26.21 -17.64
N THR A 40 16.95 -27.12 -18.20
CA THR A 40 17.36 -28.00 -19.29
C THR A 40 16.77 -27.50 -20.62
N PHE A 41 17.58 -27.55 -21.68
CA PHE A 41 17.27 -27.12 -23.04
C PHE A 41 17.68 -28.19 -24.05
N SER A 42 17.05 -28.20 -25.23
CA SER A 42 17.40 -29.11 -26.33
C SER A 42 18.61 -28.63 -27.13
N ARG A 43 18.79 -27.31 -27.28
CA ARG A 43 19.88 -26.71 -28.06
C ARG A 43 20.88 -26.00 -27.14
N ARG A 44 22.17 -26.09 -27.49
CA ARG A 44 23.25 -25.40 -26.76
C ARG A 44 23.08 -23.88 -26.77
N LYS A 45 22.73 -23.33 -27.94
CA LYS A 45 22.56 -21.89 -28.15
C LYS A 45 21.47 -21.30 -27.25
N ASP A 46 20.39 -22.05 -27.00
CA ASP A 46 19.30 -21.61 -26.12
C ASP A 46 19.75 -21.61 -24.64
N ALA A 47 20.55 -22.61 -24.24
CA ALA A 47 21.14 -22.65 -22.91
C ALA A 47 22.13 -21.50 -22.68
N GLU A 48 22.97 -21.17 -23.67
CA GLU A 48 23.89 -20.03 -23.61
C GLU A 48 23.15 -18.69 -23.53
N ARG A 49 22.11 -18.51 -24.35
CA ARG A 49 21.25 -17.32 -24.29
C ARG A 49 20.64 -17.15 -22.90
N PHE A 50 20.07 -18.22 -22.35
CA PHE A 50 19.45 -18.20 -21.02
C PHE A 50 20.43 -17.81 -19.91
N ILE A 51 21.67 -18.31 -19.94
CA ILE A 51 22.68 -17.91 -18.95
C ILE A 51 23.00 -16.42 -19.06
N ARG A 52 23.19 -15.89 -20.27
CA ARG A 52 23.46 -14.46 -20.47
C ARG A 52 22.30 -13.58 -20.01
N GLU A 53 21.07 -13.96 -20.32
CA GLU A 53 19.87 -13.23 -19.85
C GLU A 53 19.80 -13.25 -18.32
N THR A 54 20.00 -14.43 -17.71
CA THR A 54 20.00 -14.56 -16.25
C THR A 54 21.14 -13.78 -15.59
N GLU A 55 22.32 -13.75 -16.19
CA GLU A 55 23.48 -12.98 -15.74
C GLU A 55 23.15 -11.48 -15.73
N VAL A 56 22.56 -10.96 -16.81
CA VAL A 56 22.10 -9.57 -16.88
C VAL A 56 21.04 -9.27 -15.81
N ASP A 57 20.09 -10.17 -15.58
CA ASP A 57 19.06 -9.99 -14.56
C ASP A 57 19.65 -10.02 -13.13
N LEU A 58 20.66 -10.87 -12.90
CA LEU A 58 21.40 -10.95 -11.64
C LEU A 58 22.24 -9.70 -11.39
N GLU A 59 22.94 -9.20 -12.43
CA GLU A 59 23.72 -7.96 -12.37
C GLU A 59 22.85 -6.74 -12.09
N ARG A 60 21.65 -6.69 -12.69
CA ARG A 60 20.66 -5.63 -12.41
C ARG A 60 20.04 -5.74 -11.02
N GLY A 61 20.08 -6.92 -10.41
CA GLY A 61 19.36 -7.21 -9.17
C GLY A 61 17.85 -7.40 -9.36
N ASP A 62 17.40 -7.54 -10.62
CA ASP A 62 16.00 -7.74 -11.01
C ASP A 62 15.64 -9.24 -11.14
N TRP A 63 16.60 -10.12 -10.85
CA TRP A 63 16.38 -11.56 -10.89
C TRP A 63 15.29 -12.00 -9.91
N ILE A 64 14.33 -12.77 -10.41
CA ILE A 64 13.21 -13.28 -9.62
C ILE A 64 13.25 -14.80 -9.62
N ASP A 65 13.01 -15.36 -8.43
CA ASP A 65 12.85 -16.80 -8.29
C ASP A 65 11.65 -17.27 -9.13
N PRO A 66 11.87 -18.14 -10.15
CA PRO A 66 10.79 -18.67 -10.97
C PRO A 66 9.70 -19.38 -10.17
N ARG A 67 10.03 -19.90 -8.98
CA ARG A 67 9.07 -20.52 -8.07
C ARG A 67 8.14 -19.48 -7.42
N GLY A 68 8.66 -18.30 -7.10
CA GLY A 68 7.87 -17.19 -6.58
C GLY A 68 6.85 -16.69 -7.62
N ALA A 69 7.27 -16.55 -8.87
CA ALA A 69 6.39 -16.16 -9.97
C ALA A 69 5.31 -17.22 -10.29
N ALA A 70 5.58 -18.49 -10.00
CA ALA A 70 4.64 -19.60 -10.23
C ALA A 70 3.59 -19.78 -9.12
N LEU A 71 3.69 -19.03 -8.01
CA LEU A 71 2.75 -19.11 -6.91
C LEU A 71 1.35 -18.64 -7.34
N PRO A 72 0.27 -19.38 -7.04
CA PRO A 72 -1.10 -18.93 -7.27
C PRO A 72 -1.43 -17.69 -6.43
N LEU A 73 -2.26 -16.79 -6.97
CA LEU A 73 -2.70 -15.60 -6.26
C LEU A 73 -3.44 -15.94 -4.96
N ALA A 74 -4.21 -17.03 -4.92
CA ALA A 74 -4.89 -17.46 -3.70
C ALA A 74 -3.92 -17.71 -2.53
N HIS A 75 -2.87 -18.49 -2.76
CA HIS A 75 -1.85 -18.73 -1.74
C HIS A 75 -1.12 -17.45 -1.35
N TRP A 76 -0.82 -16.59 -2.32
CA TRP A 76 -0.20 -15.31 -2.03
C TRP A 76 -1.10 -14.38 -1.20
N ALA A 77 -2.41 -14.40 -1.42
CA ALA A 77 -3.36 -13.61 -0.67
C ALA A 77 -3.36 -14.00 0.82
N ASP A 78 -3.27 -15.29 1.12
CA ASP A 78 -3.14 -15.79 2.50
C ASP A 78 -1.82 -15.36 3.14
N GLU A 79 -0.69 -15.51 2.43
CA GLU A 79 0.61 -15.00 2.89
C GLU A 79 0.58 -13.49 3.14
N PHE A 80 -0.04 -12.72 2.24
CA PHE A 80 -0.19 -11.28 2.36
C PHE A 80 -0.99 -10.90 3.61
N LEU A 81 -2.11 -11.57 3.88
CA LEU A 81 -2.90 -11.32 5.08
C LEU A 81 -2.11 -11.65 6.36
N ALA A 82 -1.28 -12.70 6.34
CA ALA A 82 -0.38 -13.03 7.45
C ALA A 82 0.75 -11.99 7.65
N LEU A 83 1.21 -11.34 6.57
CA LEU A 83 2.19 -10.25 6.62
C LEU A 83 1.55 -8.91 7.06
N ALA A 84 0.26 -8.71 6.78
CA ALA A 84 -0.48 -7.48 7.06
C ALA A 84 -0.83 -7.26 8.55
N ARG A 85 -0.23 -8.02 9.49
CA ARG A 85 -0.52 -7.95 10.94
C ARG A 85 -0.32 -6.58 11.59
N ARG A 86 0.46 -5.70 10.97
CA ARG A 86 0.69 -4.32 11.45
C ARG A 86 -0.47 -3.37 11.12
N LEU A 87 -1.42 -3.79 10.27
CA LEU A 87 -2.60 -2.99 9.94
C LEU A 87 -3.67 -3.11 11.03
N SER A 88 -4.52 -2.09 11.13
CA SER A 88 -5.71 -2.12 11.98
C SER A 88 -6.55 -3.37 11.70
N PRO A 89 -7.13 -4.02 12.74
CA PRO A 89 -7.95 -5.22 12.56
C PRO A 89 -9.11 -4.99 11.58
N THR A 90 -9.73 -3.79 11.60
CA THR A 90 -10.80 -3.42 10.68
C THR A 90 -10.33 -3.42 9.22
N THR A 91 -9.10 -2.97 8.97
CA THR A 91 -8.53 -2.96 7.61
C THR A 91 -8.18 -4.37 7.15
N GLN A 92 -7.66 -5.22 8.03
CA GLN A 92 -7.38 -6.61 7.70
C GLN A 92 -8.65 -7.37 7.32
N GLU A 93 -9.73 -7.18 8.08
CA GLU A 93 -11.02 -7.78 7.77
C GLU A 93 -11.59 -7.26 6.44
N THR A 94 -11.47 -5.96 6.18
CA THR A 94 -11.88 -5.37 4.90
C THR A 94 -11.11 -6.00 3.73
N TYR A 95 -9.79 -6.14 3.84
CA TYR A 95 -8.97 -6.78 2.82
C TYR A 95 -9.34 -8.25 2.64
N ARG A 96 -9.50 -9.00 3.73
CA ARG A 96 -9.92 -10.41 3.69
C ARG A 96 -11.26 -10.56 2.98
N ARG A 97 -12.25 -9.75 3.34
CA ARG A 97 -13.58 -9.75 2.71
C ARG A 97 -13.50 -9.44 1.22
N ASP A 98 -12.81 -8.36 0.85
CA ASP A 98 -12.74 -7.93 -0.54
C ASP A 98 -11.96 -8.96 -1.40
N LEU A 99 -10.90 -9.57 -0.85
CA LEU A 99 -10.16 -10.64 -1.50
C LEU A 99 -11.02 -11.87 -1.74
N THR A 100 -11.63 -12.41 -0.69
CA THR A 100 -12.42 -13.65 -0.77
C THR A 100 -13.67 -13.49 -1.64
N LYS A 101 -14.34 -12.34 -1.55
CA LYS A 101 -15.63 -12.15 -2.22
C LYS A 101 -15.51 -11.75 -3.69
N TYR A 102 -14.54 -10.90 -4.04
CA TYR A 102 -14.50 -10.28 -5.38
C TYR A 102 -13.27 -10.67 -6.20
N ILE A 103 -12.11 -10.85 -5.58
CA ILE A 103 -10.83 -11.04 -6.30
C ILE A 103 -10.53 -12.53 -6.54
N LEU A 104 -10.54 -13.34 -5.47
CA LEU A 104 -10.16 -14.75 -5.52
C LEU A 104 -11.05 -15.62 -6.41
N PRO A 105 -12.38 -15.39 -6.54
CA PRO A 105 -13.21 -16.21 -7.43
C PRO A 105 -12.75 -16.22 -8.89
N ARG A 106 -12.19 -15.11 -9.37
CA ARG A 106 -11.69 -15.00 -10.75
C ARG A 106 -10.19 -15.26 -10.85
N PHE A 107 -9.41 -14.68 -9.93
CA PHE A 107 -7.95 -14.65 -10.06
C PHE A 107 -7.21 -15.68 -9.20
N GLY A 108 -7.89 -16.41 -8.33
CA GLY A 108 -7.23 -17.28 -7.34
C GLY A 108 -6.29 -18.32 -7.94
N SER A 109 -6.63 -18.88 -9.11
CA SER A 109 -5.83 -19.88 -9.84
C SER A 109 -4.72 -19.29 -10.71
N TYR A 110 -4.72 -17.98 -10.94
CA TYR A 110 -3.71 -17.32 -11.74
C TYR A 110 -2.38 -17.28 -11.00
N ARG A 111 -1.30 -17.53 -11.74
CA ARG A 111 0.07 -17.39 -11.22
C ARG A 111 0.43 -15.91 -11.14
N LEU A 112 1.09 -15.49 -10.06
CA LEU A 112 1.49 -14.09 -9.85
C LEU A 112 2.26 -13.50 -11.04
N GLY A 113 3.21 -14.26 -11.61
CA GLY A 113 4.01 -13.80 -12.75
C GLY A 113 3.31 -13.91 -14.11
N ARG A 114 2.09 -14.44 -14.16
CA ARG A 114 1.32 -14.64 -15.41
C ARG A 114 -0.11 -14.10 -15.29
N LEU A 115 -0.29 -13.03 -14.52
CA LEU A 115 -1.55 -12.30 -14.45
C LEU A 115 -1.57 -11.22 -15.55
N PRO A 116 -2.35 -11.40 -16.63
CA PRO A 116 -2.42 -10.40 -17.71
C PRO A 116 -3.17 -9.15 -17.25
N ALA A 117 -2.69 -7.97 -17.66
CA ALA A 117 -3.33 -6.69 -17.35
C ALA A 117 -4.73 -6.59 -17.99
N ASP A 118 -4.89 -7.13 -19.20
CA ASP A 118 -6.16 -7.13 -19.94
C ASP A 118 -7.29 -7.83 -19.16
N GLU A 119 -6.97 -8.91 -18.44
CA GLU A 119 -7.97 -9.64 -17.64
C GLU A 119 -8.39 -8.84 -16.40
N ILE A 120 -7.50 -8.00 -15.86
CA ILE A 120 -7.84 -7.07 -14.77
C ILE A 120 -8.77 -5.99 -15.29
N GLU A 121 -8.51 -5.44 -16.48
CA GLU A 121 -9.41 -4.46 -17.12
C GLU A 121 -10.79 -5.05 -17.40
N ASN A 122 -10.84 -6.26 -17.96
CA ASN A 122 -12.10 -6.96 -18.20
C ASN A 122 -12.88 -7.18 -16.90
N TRP A 123 -12.21 -7.61 -15.83
CA TRP A 123 -12.83 -7.78 -14.52
C TRP A 123 -13.42 -6.47 -13.97
N LEU A 124 -12.71 -5.35 -14.10
CA LEU A 124 -13.23 -4.05 -13.65
C LEU A 124 -14.45 -3.62 -14.46
N ASN A 125 -14.44 -3.86 -15.77
CA ASN A 125 -15.59 -3.59 -16.64
C ASN A 125 -16.80 -4.46 -16.26
N ASP A 126 -16.57 -5.74 -15.96
CA ASP A 126 -17.62 -6.66 -15.53
C ASP A 126 -18.23 -6.26 -14.17
N GLU A 127 -17.42 -5.78 -13.22
CA GLU A 127 -17.93 -5.26 -11.94
C GLU A 127 -18.82 -4.03 -12.13
N VAL A 128 -18.44 -3.12 -13.03
CA VAL A 128 -19.24 -1.94 -13.37
C VAL A 128 -20.54 -2.36 -14.07
N ALA A 129 -20.46 -3.31 -15.02
CA ALA A 129 -21.63 -3.85 -15.71
C ALA A 129 -22.61 -4.57 -14.77
N SER A 130 -22.09 -5.18 -13.70
CA SER A 130 -22.89 -5.83 -12.65
C SER A 130 -23.60 -4.84 -11.72
N GLY A 131 -23.45 -3.52 -11.93
CA GLY A 131 -24.11 -2.49 -11.14
C GLY A 131 -23.44 -2.18 -9.80
N ILE A 132 -22.18 -2.62 -9.59
CA ILE A 132 -21.42 -2.27 -8.39
C ILE A 132 -21.07 -0.77 -8.45
N ALA A 133 -21.26 -0.07 -7.33
CA ALA A 133 -20.90 1.35 -7.24
C ALA A 133 -19.41 1.56 -7.59
N ALA A 134 -19.11 2.57 -8.43
CA ALA A 134 -17.76 2.88 -8.90
C ALA A 134 -16.74 3.05 -7.75
N SER A 135 -17.16 3.57 -6.60
CA SER A 135 -16.33 3.68 -5.40
C SER A 135 -15.91 2.32 -4.81
N SER A 136 -16.78 1.31 -4.89
CA SER A 136 -16.47 -0.05 -4.46
C SER A 136 -15.56 -0.76 -5.46
N VAL A 137 -15.83 -0.64 -6.76
CA VAL A 137 -14.93 -1.17 -7.81
C VAL A 137 -13.52 -0.59 -7.66
N HIS A 138 -13.43 0.72 -7.45
CA HIS A 138 -12.14 1.38 -7.22
C HIS A 138 -11.47 0.87 -5.93
N ARG A 139 -12.23 0.58 -4.86
CA ARG A 139 -11.69 -0.05 -3.65
C ARG A 139 -11.13 -1.44 -3.94
N HIS A 140 -11.87 -2.29 -4.66
CA HIS A 140 -11.42 -3.64 -5.01
C HIS A 140 -10.13 -3.60 -5.83
N TYR A 141 -10.06 -2.71 -6.82
CA TYR A 141 -8.84 -2.43 -7.58
C TYR A 141 -7.66 -2.03 -6.68
N ARG A 142 -7.87 -1.11 -5.72
CA ARG A 142 -6.83 -0.68 -4.79
C ARG A 142 -6.32 -1.81 -3.90
N VAL A 143 -7.19 -2.72 -3.47
CA VAL A 143 -6.81 -3.91 -2.70
C VAL A 143 -5.93 -4.81 -3.55
N LEU A 144 -6.35 -5.16 -4.78
CA LEU A 144 -5.55 -5.98 -5.69
C LEU A 144 -4.18 -5.35 -5.97
N ARG A 145 -4.16 -4.05 -6.31
CA ARG A 145 -2.91 -3.32 -6.55
C ARG A 145 -1.99 -3.36 -5.34
N ARG A 146 -2.52 -3.24 -4.12
CA ARG A 146 -1.71 -3.32 -2.88
C ARG A 146 -1.14 -4.72 -2.65
N VAL A 147 -1.93 -5.78 -2.88
CA VAL A 147 -1.49 -7.17 -2.76
C VAL A 147 -0.33 -7.47 -3.72
N LEU A 148 -0.44 -7.02 -4.96
CA LEU A 148 0.61 -7.19 -5.96
C LEU A 148 1.81 -6.28 -5.68
N GLN A 149 1.60 -5.07 -5.15
CA GLN A 149 2.70 -4.21 -4.75
C GLN A 149 3.56 -4.85 -3.66
N VAL A 150 2.95 -5.48 -2.66
CA VAL A 150 3.71 -6.22 -1.64
C VAL A 150 4.44 -7.42 -2.27
N ALA A 151 3.91 -8.04 -3.32
CA ALA A 151 4.62 -9.10 -4.05
C ALA A 151 5.88 -8.57 -4.75
N VAL A 152 5.83 -7.35 -5.31
CA VAL A 152 7.01 -6.64 -5.85
C VAL A 152 8.02 -6.33 -4.73
N GLU A 153 7.55 -5.78 -3.61
CA GLU A 153 8.40 -5.47 -2.44
C GLU A 153 9.10 -6.73 -1.89
N LYS A 154 8.49 -7.92 -2.06
CA LYS A 154 9.06 -9.23 -1.69
C LYS A 154 9.79 -9.93 -2.83
N GLN A 155 10.06 -9.24 -3.94
CA GLN A 155 10.78 -9.76 -5.11
C GLN A 155 10.18 -11.06 -5.68
N ARG A 156 8.85 -11.23 -5.57
CA ARG A 156 8.12 -12.37 -6.17
C ARG A 156 7.72 -12.10 -7.62
N ILE A 157 7.52 -10.82 -7.96
CA ILE A 157 7.21 -10.32 -9.30
C ILE A 157 8.03 -9.05 -9.58
N THR A 158 8.35 -8.77 -10.85
CA THR A 158 9.21 -7.63 -11.23
C THR A 158 8.40 -6.34 -11.26
N VAL A 159 7.22 -6.43 -11.88
CA VAL A 159 6.37 -5.29 -12.18
C VAL A 159 4.96 -5.62 -11.72
N ASN A 160 4.30 -4.62 -11.16
CA ASN A 160 2.90 -4.73 -10.81
C ASN A 160 2.04 -4.62 -12.08
N PRO A 161 1.29 -5.66 -12.48
CA PRO A 161 0.46 -5.61 -13.68
C PRO A 161 -0.66 -4.55 -13.57
N CYS A 162 -1.10 -4.20 -12.36
CA CYS A 162 -2.09 -3.14 -12.17
C CYS A 162 -1.58 -1.75 -12.58
N ASP A 163 -0.27 -1.49 -12.58
CA ASP A 163 0.25 -0.17 -12.97
C ASP A 163 0.06 0.13 -14.46
N ARG A 164 -0.27 -0.89 -15.27
CA ARG A 164 -0.61 -0.74 -16.69
C ARG A 164 -2.11 -0.56 -16.93
N VAL A 165 -2.93 -0.74 -15.89
CA VAL A 165 -4.39 -0.72 -15.96
C VAL A 165 -4.93 0.66 -15.62
N GLN A 166 -5.89 1.13 -16.41
CA GLN A 166 -6.61 2.37 -16.09
C GLN A 166 -7.72 2.10 -15.08
N ALA A 167 -7.57 2.66 -13.88
CA ALA A 167 -8.59 2.54 -12.83
C ALA A 167 -9.86 3.33 -13.18
N PRO A 168 -11.06 2.83 -12.83
CA PRO A 168 -12.29 3.57 -13.02
C PRO A 168 -12.27 4.88 -12.22
N ARG A 169 -12.72 5.96 -12.85
CA ARG A 169 -12.84 7.27 -12.22
C ARG A 169 -13.99 7.25 -11.21
N VAL A 170 -13.69 7.59 -9.96
CA VAL A 170 -14.70 7.77 -8.93
C VAL A 170 -15.16 9.22 -8.96
N PRO A 171 -16.45 9.52 -9.18
CA PRO A 171 -16.95 10.88 -9.08
C PRO A 171 -16.76 11.37 -7.65
N SER A 172 -16.24 12.59 -7.50
CA SER A 172 -16.16 13.23 -6.19
C SER A 172 -17.58 13.51 -5.71
N ARG A 173 -17.90 13.05 -4.50
CA ARG A 173 -19.13 13.44 -3.83
C ARG A 173 -18.81 14.64 -2.96
N GLU A 174 -19.50 15.75 -3.22
CA GLU A 174 -19.44 16.91 -2.32
C GLU A 174 -19.96 16.48 -0.94
N MET A 175 -19.16 16.73 0.09
CA MET A 175 -19.60 16.55 1.47
C MET A 175 -20.57 17.68 1.78
N LEU A 176 -21.86 17.36 1.85
CA LEU A 176 -22.87 18.29 2.32
C LEU A 176 -22.73 18.38 3.84
N PHE A 177 -22.26 19.53 4.30
CA PHE A 177 -22.27 19.86 5.71
C PHE A 177 -23.67 20.32 6.11
N LEU A 178 -24.13 19.89 7.29
CA LEU A 178 -25.34 20.44 7.87
C LEU A 178 -25.08 21.90 8.19
N SER A 179 -25.95 22.79 7.71
CA SER A 179 -26.01 24.15 8.23
C SER A 179 -26.44 24.13 9.71
N TRP A 180 -26.10 25.19 10.44
CA TRP A 180 -26.51 25.35 11.83
C TRP A 180 -28.03 25.18 12.01
N GLU A 181 -28.82 25.76 11.10
CA GLU A 181 -30.29 25.67 11.12
C GLU A 181 -30.78 24.24 10.93
N GLN A 182 -30.20 23.49 9.98
CA GLN A 182 -30.52 22.07 9.78
C GLN A 182 -30.11 21.20 10.98
N ALA A 183 -29.01 21.54 11.64
CA ALA A 183 -28.57 20.85 12.85
C ALA A 183 -29.55 21.08 14.01
N VAL A 184 -30.03 22.32 14.20
CA VAL A 184 -31.04 22.66 15.20
C VAL A 184 -32.38 22.01 14.88
N GLU A 185 -32.80 21.95 13.61
CA GLU A 185 -34.04 21.28 13.18
C GLU A 185 -34.01 19.78 13.49
N LEU A 186 -32.90 19.09 13.24
CA LEU A 186 -32.74 17.67 13.58
C LEU A 186 -32.78 17.40 15.09
N LEU A 187 -32.43 18.40 15.92
CA LEU A 187 -32.46 18.32 17.37
C LEU A 187 -33.84 18.64 17.96
N ARG A 188 -34.79 19.14 17.15
CA ARG A 188 -36.15 19.38 17.63
C ARG A 188 -36.82 18.05 17.97
N PRO A 189 -37.46 17.95 19.15
CA PRO A 189 -38.17 16.73 19.51
C PRO A 189 -39.29 16.50 18.49
N THR A 190 -39.21 15.38 17.77
CA THR A 190 -40.24 15.01 16.78
C THR A 190 -41.54 14.69 17.53
N PRO A 191 -42.66 15.34 17.19
CA PRO A 191 -43.93 15.12 17.86
C PRO A 191 -44.59 13.83 17.33
N SER A 192 -43.99 12.67 17.56
CA SER A 192 -44.68 11.36 17.44
C SER A 192 -43.82 10.19 17.92
N GLY A 193 -44.00 9.81 19.19
CA GLY A 193 -44.38 8.47 19.60
C GLY A 193 -43.69 7.25 18.95
N ILE A 194 -42.37 7.17 18.91
CA ILE A 194 -41.69 5.87 18.92
C ILE A 194 -40.87 5.80 20.20
N GLY A 195 -41.49 5.21 21.23
CA GLY A 195 -40.80 4.78 22.43
C GLY A 195 -39.74 3.73 22.08
N ARG A 196 -38.55 4.18 21.69
CA ARG A 196 -37.32 3.45 21.98
C ARG A 196 -36.77 4.13 23.20
N SER A 197 -36.80 3.42 24.32
CA SER A 197 -36.15 3.81 25.57
C SER A 197 -34.67 4.03 25.33
N CYS A 198 -34.30 5.23 24.90
CA CYS A 198 -32.94 5.72 24.92
C CYS A 198 -32.67 6.20 26.34
N THR A 199 -32.22 5.30 27.22
CA THR A 199 -31.56 5.70 28.46
C THR A 199 -30.20 6.30 28.12
N TRP A 200 -30.19 7.53 27.62
CA TRP A 200 -29.03 8.41 27.68
C TRP A 200 -29.34 9.46 28.75
N PRO A 201 -28.76 9.37 29.96
CA PRO A 201 -28.82 10.46 30.91
C PRO A 201 -27.99 11.60 30.34
N SER A 202 -28.68 12.68 29.97
CA SER A 202 -28.23 14.08 30.03
C SER A 202 -26.72 14.32 29.90
N THR A 203 -26.25 14.73 28.71
CA THR A 203 -25.13 15.68 28.61
C THR A 203 -25.24 16.52 27.34
N PRO A 204 -25.09 17.86 27.43
CA PRO A 204 -24.97 18.76 26.27
C PRO A 204 -23.53 18.78 25.71
N ALA A 205 -22.84 17.63 25.67
CA ALA A 205 -21.40 17.56 25.37
C ALA A 205 -21.06 17.13 23.94
N CYS A 206 -22.03 16.65 23.15
CA CYS A 206 -21.74 16.02 21.85
C CYS A 206 -21.57 17.00 20.69
N VAL A 207 -22.02 18.26 20.79
CA VAL A 207 -21.88 19.24 19.71
C VAL A 207 -20.51 19.94 19.73
N GLY A 208 -19.80 19.93 20.87
CA GLY A 208 -18.48 20.57 21.00
C GLY A 208 -17.28 19.67 20.65
N ALA A 209 -17.50 18.37 20.47
CA ALA A 209 -16.42 17.44 20.17
C ALA A 209 -16.62 16.87 18.77
N ASN A 210 -15.80 17.34 17.83
CA ASN A 210 -15.64 16.75 16.49
C ASN A 210 -15.01 15.35 16.62
N ARG A 211 -15.71 14.42 17.27
CA ARG A 211 -15.26 13.07 17.59
C ARG A 211 -15.97 12.13 16.63
N CYS A 212 -15.21 11.62 15.67
CA CYS A 212 -15.66 10.65 14.69
C CYS A 212 -16.41 9.49 15.37
N LEU A 213 -17.58 9.10 14.82
CA LEU A 213 -18.48 8.04 15.28
C LEU A 213 -17.89 6.60 15.29
N GLY A 214 -16.56 6.45 15.30
CA GLY A 214 -15.85 5.19 15.12
C GLY A 214 -15.17 4.62 16.37
N GLY A 215 -15.58 5.00 17.59
CA GLY A 215 -14.89 4.54 18.79
C GLY A 215 -15.70 4.66 20.07
N SER A 216 -16.74 3.85 20.21
CA SER A 216 -17.32 3.53 21.53
C SER A 216 -17.11 2.05 21.82
N VAL A 217 -15.89 1.68 22.24
CA VAL A 217 -15.65 0.38 22.88
C VAL A 217 -16.18 0.49 24.31
N GLY A 218 -17.11 -0.40 24.66
CA GLY A 218 -17.81 -0.41 25.94
C GLY A 218 -16.85 -0.49 27.12
N THR A 219 -17.07 0.37 28.11
CA THR A 219 -16.49 0.23 29.44
C THR A 219 -17.26 -0.85 30.20
N PRO A 220 -16.59 -1.82 30.85
CA PRO A 220 -17.26 -2.73 31.77
C PRO A 220 -17.70 -1.95 33.02
N LYS A 221 -18.99 -2.07 33.37
CA LYS A 221 -19.54 -1.59 34.64
C LYS A 221 -19.11 -2.53 35.76
N GLY A 222 -18.46 -2.00 36.79
CA GLY A 222 -18.29 -2.69 38.07
C GLY A 222 -17.07 -2.21 38.85
N GLY A 223 -17.30 -1.44 39.92
CA GLY A 223 -16.26 -1.08 40.88
C GLY A 223 -16.34 0.37 41.34
N SER A 224 -17.16 0.62 42.36
CA SER A 224 -17.12 1.86 43.13
C SER A 224 -15.78 1.94 43.85
N ALA A 225 -14.96 2.95 43.54
CA ALA A 225 -13.91 3.44 44.40
C ALA A 225 -13.83 4.95 44.22
N ALA A 226 -14.14 5.67 45.29
CA ALA A 226 -13.97 7.10 45.40
C ALA A 226 -12.50 7.46 45.12
N GLY A 227 -12.26 8.07 43.96
CA GLY A 227 -10.97 8.64 43.57
C GLY A 227 -11.26 10.00 42.98
N ILE A 228 -11.18 11.03 43.82
CA ILE A 228 -11.25 12.44 43.43
C ILE A 228 -10.20 12.65 42.34
N ALA A 229 -10.65 12.97 41.12
CA ALA A 229 -9.75 13.32 40.03
C ALA A 229 -9.15 14.69 40.35
N SER A 230 -7.91 14.71 40.82
CA SER A 230 -7.12 15.91 41.03
C SER A 230 -6.89 16.62 39.70
N VAL A 231 -7.74 17.59 39.38
CA VAL A 231 -7.44 18.60 38.36
C VAL A 231 -6.30 19.44 38.91
N ARG A 232 -5.09 19.25 38.37
CA ARG A 232 -3.94 20.10 38.65
C ARG A 232 -4.18 21.44 37.96
N LEU A 233 -4.88 22.34 38.64
CA LEU A 233 -4.94 23.76 38.29
C LEU A 233 -3.55 24.35 38.56
N SER A 234 -2.86 24.78 37.50
CA SER A 234 -1.69 25.63 37.64
C SER A 234 -2.13 26.99 38.19
N PRO A 235 -1.40 27.57 39.17
CA PRO A 235 -1.77 28.86 39.74
C PRO A 235 -1.54 30.00 38.75
N GLU A 236 -2.46 30.97 38.77
CA GLU A 236 -2.28 32.29 38.17
C GLU A 236 -1.11 33.02 38.85
N GLU A 237 -0.13 33.46 38.07
CA GLU A 237 0.83 34.49 38.48
C GLU A 237 0.37 35.85 37.92
N SER A 238 0.11 36.77 38.86
CA SER A 238 -0.13 38.20 38.61
C SER A 238 1.19 38.99 38.55
N PRO A 239 1.18 40.23 38.01
CA PRO A 239 2.30 40.82 37.27
C PRO A 239 3.31 41.59 38.14
N GLY A 240 4.59 41.54 37.77
CA GLY A 240 5.65 42.30 38.43
C GLY A 240 7.01 42.28 37.73
N ASP A 241 7.15 43.16 36.73
CA ASP A 241 8.28 44.06 36.48
C ASP A 241 9.75 43.54 36.32
N ARG A 242 10.36 43.95 35.18
CA ARG A 242 11.81 44.05 34.83
C ARG A 242 12.59 42.74 34.67
N SER A 243 13.47 42.55 33.70
CA SER A 243 14.02 43.35 32.61
C SER A 243 14.97 42.42 31.81
N LEU A 244 15.40 42.88 30.63
CA LEU A 244 16.54 42.37 29.86
C LEU A 244 16.34 41.09 29.01
N GLY A 245 15.94 41.34 27.75
CA GLY A 245 16.82 41.02 26.62
C GLY A 245 16.94 39.55 26.18
N GLN A 246 16.09 39.14 25.23
CA GLN A 246 16.53 38.73 23.88
C GLN A 246 15.33 38.32 23.04
N GLN A 247 15.06 39.13 22.01
CA GLN A 247 14.18 38.77 20.92
C GLN A 247 14.82 37.61 20.13
N ARG A 248 14.22 36.43 20.20
CA ARG A 248 14.36 35.41 19.14
C ARG A 248 13.02 35.27 18.44
N CYS A 249 12.85 36.11 17.41
CA CYS A 249 11.92 35.86 16.32
C CYS A 249 12.31 34.53 15.65
N PHE A 250 11.58 33.45 15.93
CA PHE A 250 11.61 32.28 15.06
C PHE A 250 10.64 32.55 13.91
N GLN A 251 11.14 33.20 12.86
CA GLN A 251 10.41 33.38 11.62
C GLN A 251 10.17 32.00 10.97
N MET A 252 8.91 31.69 10.70
CA MET A 252 8.52 30.66 9.75
C MET A 252 9.06 31.04 8.36
N THR A 253 10.03 30.28 7.87
CA THR A 253 10.46 30.36 6.46
C THR A 253 9.57 29.43 5.61
N PRO A 254 9.03 29.90 4.47
CA PRO A 254 8.30 29.06 3.54
C PRO A 254 9.27 28.13 2.81
N ARG A 255 8.96 26.82 2.81
CA ARG A 255 9.73 25.81 2.07
C ARG A 255 9.69 26.11 0.56
N ARG A 256 10.88 26.20 0.01
CA ARG A 256 11.26 26.43 -1.39
C ARG A 256 10.46 25.61 -2.40
N LYS A 257 10.06 26.29 -3.48
CA LYS A 257 9.74 25.71 -4.80
C LYS A 257 10.97 24.98 -5.35
N PHE A 258 10.85 23.69 -5.62
CA PHE A 258 11.66 22.93 -6.57
C PHE A 258 10.69 22.49 -7.68
N GLY A 259 10.99 22.50 -8.98
CA GLY A 259 12.17 22.81 -9.76
C GLY A 259 11.75 22.63 -11.22
N ARG A 260 12.30 23.47 -12.09
CA ARG A 260 12.07 23.49 -13.55
C ARG A 260 12.45 22.16 -14.19
N TRP A 261 11.60 21.67 -15.09
CA TRP A 261 11.93 20.64 -16.08
C TRP A 261 12.78 21.26 -17.20
N PRO A 262 13.91 20.66 -17.63
CA PRO A 262 14.58 21.06 -18.86
C PRO A 262 13.89 20.39 -20.07
N PHE A 263 13.20 21.21 -20.86
CA PHE A 263 12.65 20.84 -22.16
C PHE A 263 13.77 21.05 -23.20
N ASN A 264 14.45 19.99 -23.62
CA ASN A 264 15.45 20.07 -24.68
C ASN A 264 14.73 19.96 -26.04
N ARG A 265 14.57 21.10 -26.71
CA ARG A 265 14.03 21.18 -28.08
C ARG A 265 15.22 21.35 -29.03
N THR A 266 15.76 20.23 -29.53
CA THR A 266 16.67 20.25 -30.67
C THR A 266 15.87 20.58 -31.92
N SER A 267 16.06 21.79 -32.44
CA SER A 267 15.61 22.18 -33.78
C SER A 267 16.69 21.76 -34.78
N SER A 268 16.50 20.60 -35.40
CA SER A 268 17.19 20.26 -36.64
C SER A 268 16.36 20.79 -37.82
N LYS A 269 16.82 21.89 -38.41
CA LYS A 269 16.55 22.25 -39.81
C LYS A 269 17.17 21.16 -40.71
N PRO A 270 16.51 20.80 -41.81
CA PRO A 270 17.27 20.74 -43.06
C PRO A 270 16.53 21.31 -44.27
N ALA A 271 17.35 21.85 -45.19
CA ALA A 271 17.17 22.18 -46.60
C ALA A 271 15.91 22.95 -47.02
#